data_AF-A0A5C6RZW0-F1
#
_entry.id   AF-A0A5C6RZW0-F1
#
_cell.length_a   1.000
_cell.length_b   1.000
_cell.length_c   1.000
_cell.angle_alpha   90.00
_cell.angle_beta   90.00
_cell.angle_gamma   90.00
#
_symmetry.space_group_name_H-M   'P 1'
#
loop_
_entity.id
_entity.type
_entity.pdbx_description
1 polymer ?
#
loop_
_entity_poly.entity_id
_entity_poly.type
_entity_poly.pdbx_seq_one_letter_code
_entity_poly.pdbx_strand_id
1 'polypeptide(L)' 'MPTSKKIIAAGALFLLLGILAVAFSQTLIEDVLQVEREFGEEPLSLSFVRGGLFVATMGAALLFYGARKSRKARG' A
#
# COMPACT_ATOMS: atom_id res chain seq x y z
N MET A 1 -13.86 19.29 9.02
CA MET A 1 -12.68 18.44 9.28
C MET A 1 -13.09 16.98 9.31
N PRO A 2 -12.35 16.05 8.65
CA PRO A 2 -12.63 14.61 8.78
C PRO A 2 -12.46 14.16 10.24
N THR A 3 -13.44 13.39 10.72
CA THR A 3 -13.40 12.77 12.05
C THR A 3 -12.28 11.74 12.11
N SER A 4 -11.64 11.57 13.27
CA SER A 4 -10.50 10.65 13.44
C SER A 4 -10.82 9.22 12.98
N LYS A 5 -12.08 8.78 13.09
CA LYS A 5 -12.57 7.50 12.56
C LYS A 5 -12.42 7.38 11.04
N LYS A 6 -12.74 8.43 10.27
CA LYS A 6 -12.61 8.43 8.80
C LYS A 6 -11.16 8.36 8.35
N ILE A 7 -10.25 9.02 9.08
CA ILE A 7 -8.81 9.01 8.81
C ILE A 7 -8.24 7.61 9.04
N ILE A 8 -8.62 6.96 10.15
CA ILE A 8 -8.19 5.58 10.46
C ILE A 8 -8.74 4.61 9.41
N ALA A 9 -10.01 4.74 9.03
CA ALA A 9 -10.61 3.89 8.00
C ALA A 9 -9.91 4.04 6.63
N ALA A 10 -9.61 5.27 6.21
CA ALA A 10 -8.85 5.53 5.00
C ALA A 10 -7.44 4.94 5.08
N GLY A 11 -6.76 5.12 6.22
CA GLY A 11 -5.43 4.53 6.44
C GLY A 11 -5.43 3.00 6.38
N ALA A 12 -6.43 2.35 6.97
CA ALA A 12 -6.60 0.89 6.89
C ALA A 12 -6.87 0.43 5.45
N LEU A 13 -7.70 1.16 4.70
CA LEU A 13 -7.99 0.86 3.30
C LEU A 13 -6.72 0.97 2.44
N PHE A 14 -5.97 2.06 2.57
CA PHE A 14 -4.70 2.22 1.85
C PHE A 14 -3.68 1.15 2.25
N LEU A 15 -3.60 0.79 3.53
CA LEU A 15 -2.73 -0.29 3.99
C LEU A 15 -3.08 -1.62 3.32
N LEU A 16 -4.37 -1.97 3.32
CA LEU A 16 -4.87 -3.20 2.68
C LEU A 16 -4.60 -3.21 1.18
N LEU A 17 -4.89 -2.11 0.47
CA LEU A 17 -4.64 -1.98 -0.96
C LEU A 17 -3.15 -2.11 -1.30
N GLY A 18 -2.28 -1.48 -0.50
CA GLY A 18 -0.84 -1.61 -0.67
C GLY A 18 -0.33 -3.04 -0.49
N ILE A 19 -0.82 -3.73 0.55
CA ILE A 19 -0.48 -5.15 0.80
C ILE A 19 -1.00 -6.03 -0.34
N LEU A 20 -2.22 -5.82 -0.82
CA LEU A 20 -2.80 -6.56 -1.94
C LEU A 20 -2.00 -6.36 -3.23
N ALA A 21 -1.56 -5.13 -3.52
CA ALA A 21 -0.73 -4.85 -4.68
C ALA A 21 0.64 -5.56 -4.62
N VAL A 22 1.26 -5.61 -3.43
CA VAL A 22 2.50 -6.37 -3.22
C VAL A 22 2.24 -7.88 -3.34
N ALA A 23 1.18 -8.41 -2.73
CA ALA A 23 0.85 -9.84 -2.84
C ALA A 23 0.54 -10.25 -4.30
N PHE A 24 -0.18 -9.41 -5.04
CA PHE A 24 -0.48 -9.62 -6.46
C PHE A 24 0.77 -9.52 -7.34
N SER A 25 1.74 -8.67 -6.97
CA SER A 25 3.03 -8.65 -7.65
C SER A 25 3.75 -10.00 -7.52
N GLN A 26 3.65 -10.69 -6.37
CA GLN A 26 4.29 -11.99 -6.16
C GLN A 26 3.69 -13.07 -7.06
N THR A 27 2.38 -13.03 -7.31
CA THR A 27 1.73 -13.94 -8.27
C THR A 27 2.11 -13.62 -9.72
N LEU A 28 2.33 -12.34 -10.06
CA LEU A 28 2.80 -11.93 -11.38
C LEU A 28 4.29 -12.26 -11.60
N ILE A 29 5.12 -12.30 -10.56
CA ILE A 29 6.56 -12.58 -10.69
C ILE A 29 6.80 -13.93 -11.36
N GLU A 30 6.01 -14.97 -11.05
CA GLU A 30 6.19 -16.30 -11.65
C GLU A 30 5.88 -16.33 -13.15
N ASP A 31 4.82 -15.64 -13.58
CA ASP A 31 4.40 -15.60 -14.99
C ASP A 31 5.19 -14.59 -15.82
N VAL A 32 5.55 -13.44 -15.25
CA VAL A 32 6.15 -12.31 -15.99
C VAL A 32 7.68 -12.39 -16.07
N LEU A 33 8.36 -13.05 -15.13
CA LEU A 33 9.82 -13.29 -15.23
C LEU A 33 10.22 -14.07 -16.50
N GLN A 34 9.30 -14.88 -17.04
CA GLN A 34 9.52 -15.58 -18.32
C GLN A 34 9.41 -14.63 -19.51
N VAL A 35 8.47 -13.68 -19.48
CA VAL A 35 8.24 -12.68 -20.55
C VAL A 35 9.31 -11.57 -20.53
N GLU A 36 9.73 -11.11 -19.35
CA GLU A 36 10.72 -10.01 -19.22
C GLU A 36 12.12 -10.37 -19.71
N ARG A 37 12.48 -11.66 -19.68
CA ARG A 37 13.75 -12.14 -20.25
C ARG A 37 13.80 -11.99 -21.77
N GLU A 38 12.65 -11.88 -22.43
CA GLU A 38 12.56 -11.73 -23.89
C GLU A 38 12.54 -10.27 -24.35
N PHE A 39 12.07 -9.31 -23.53
CA PHE A 39 11.84 -7.93 -23.98
C PHE A 39 12.71 -6.85 -23.30
N GLY A 40 13.45 -7.17 -22.23
CA GLY A 40 14.43 -6.25 -21.61
C GLY A 40 13.84 -5.03 -20.91
N GLU A 41 12.53 -5.02 -20.64
CA GLU A 41 11.85 -3.96 -19.89
C GLU A 41 11.92 -4.16 -18.37
N GLU A 42 11.77 -3.06 -17.61
CA GLU A 42 11.79 -3.11 -16.14
C GLU A 42 10.56 -3.89 -15.63
N PRO A 43 10.72 -4.78 -14.62
CA PRO A 43 9.66 -5.70 -14.32
C PRO A 43 8.35 -5.05 -13.92
N LEU A 44 7.24 -5.46 -14.54
CA LEU A 44 5.92 -4.94 -14.16
C LEU A 44 5.66 -5.27 -12.68
N SER A 45 6.09 -6.45 -12.27
CA SER A 45 6.10 -6.90 -10.87
C SER A 45 6.83 -5.94 -9.93
N LEU A 46 8.02 -5.45 -10.30
CA LEU A 46 8.82 -4.52 -9.50
C LEU A 46 8.12 -3.17 -9.34
N SER A 47 7.46 -2.71 -10.41
CA SER A 47 6.63 -1.50 -10.37
C SER A 47 5.43 -1.65 -9.43
N PHE A 48 4.75 -2.81 -9.46
CA PHE A 48 3.68 -3.13 -8.52
C PHE A 48 4.17 -3.23 -7.07
N VAL A 49 5.35 -3.81 -6.82
CA VAL A 49 5.97 -3.83 -5.48
C VAL A 49 6.21 -2.41 -4.97
N ARG A 50 6.87 -1.56 -5.78
CA ARG A 50 7.18 -0.16 -5.40
C ARG A 50 5.90 0.63 -5.14
N GLY A 51 4.92 0.52 -6.03
CA GLY A 51 3.62 1.18 -5.89
C GLY A 51 2.86 0.70 -4.65
N GLY A 52 2.78 -0.61 -4.44
CA GLY A 52 2.13 -1.21 -3.28
C GLY A 52 2.79 -0.80 -1.96
N LEU A 53 4.12 -0.76 -1.91
CA LEU A 53 4.88 -0.32 -0.74
C LEU A 53 4.62 1.16 -0.42
N PHE A 54 4.59 2.03 -1.44
CA PHE A 54 4.28 3.45 -1.26
C PHE A 54 2.87 3.64 -0.69
N VAL A 55 1.88 2.96 -1.26
CA VAL A 55 0.48 3.02 -0.82
C VAL A 55 0.31 2.47 0.60
N ALA A 56 0.98 1.36 0.93
CA ALA A 56 0.97 0.80 2.27
C ALA A 56 1.56 1.77 3.31
N THR A 57 2.66 2.45 2.96
CA THR A 57 3.33 3.44 3.82
C THR A 57 2.42 4.65 4.08
N MET A 58 1.72 5.14 3.05
CA MET A 58 0.71 6.20 3.21
C MET A 58 -0.43 5.76 4.14
N GLY A 59 -0.90 4.52 3.99
CA GLY A 59 -1.90 3.92 4.88
C GLY A 59 -1.45 3.89 6.34
N ALA A 60 -0.24 3.42 6.59
CA ALA A 60 0.37 3.38 7.92
C ALA A 60 0.51 4.79 8.54
N ALA A 61 0.95 5.79 7.75
CA ALA A 61 1.06 7.17 8.20
C ALA A 61 -0.31 7.76 8.59
N LEU A 62 -1.36 7.49 7.81
CA LEU A 62 -2.73 7.92 8.11
C LEU A 62 -3.28 7.23 9.37
N LEU A 63 -3.01 5.94 9.57
CA LEU A 63 -3.36 5.22 10.80
C LEU A 63 -2.68 5.84 12.02
N PHE A 64 -1.38 6.11 11.94
CA PHE A 64 -0.63 6.73 13.02
C PHE A 64 -1.15 8.14 13.35
N TYR A 65 -1.38 8.97 12.33
CA TYR A 65 -1.95 10.30 12.49
C TYR A 65 -3.36 10.27 13.08
N GLY A 66 -4.22 9.39 12.57
CA GLY A 66 -5.58 9.18 13.07
C GLY A 66 -5.61 8.74 14.53
N ALA A 67 -4.75 7.80 14.92
CA ALA A 67 -4.60 7.33 16.29
C ALA A 67 -4.08 8.44 17.22
N ARG A 68 -3.10 9.24 16.78
CA ARG A 68 -2.58 10.38 17.54
C ARG A 68 -3.65 11.45 17.77
N LYS A 69 -4.43 11.78 16.74
CA LYS A 69 -5.55 12.73 16.84
C LYS A 69 -6.66 12.21 17.76
N SER A 70 -6.96 10.90 17.69
CA SER A 70 -7.98 10.29 18.56
C SER A 70 -7.59 10.29 20.04
N ARG A 71 -6.29 10.19 20.36
CA ARG A 71 -5.80 10.31 21.75
C ARG A 71 -5.96 11.73 22.29
N LYS A 72 -5.59 12.75 21.51
CA LYS A 72 -5.75 14.17 21.89
C LYS A 72 -7.20 14.63 22.07
N ALA A 73 -8.17 13.91 21.49
CA ALA A 73 -9.58 14.23 21.64
C ALA A 73 -10.25 13.53 22.84
N ARG A 74 -9.52 12.62 23.51
CA ARG A 74 -10.01 11.82 24.65
C ARG A 74 -9.37 12.19 25.99
N GLY A 75 -8.28 12.97 25.99
CA GLY A 75 -7.66 13.55 27.17
C GLY A 75 -7.77 15.07 27.10
#